data_AF-A0A7V3MZX2-F1
#
_entry.id   AF-A0A7V3MZX2-F1
#
_cell.length_a   1.000
_cell.length_b   1.000
_cell.length_c   1.000
_cell.angle_alpha   90.00
_cell.angle_beta   90.00
_cell.angle_gamma   90.00
#
_symmetry.space_group_name_H-M   'P 1'
#
loop_
_entity.id
_entity.type
_entity.pdbx_description
1 polymer ?
#
loop_
_entity_poly.entity_id
_entity_poly.type
_entity_poly.pdbx_seq_one_letter_code
_entity_poly.pdbx_strand_id
1 'polypeptide(L)'
;MKLKIDTTGVSFVCTRAPEQRLAFDTGQPRIDRETGQPLWQVQLMALDVSGAEVIAVTVAGDPGVSVAQPVQVDGLIASPWNQDGRSGVAYRADAIRATGAPLSGVVSPPRTAPSSGTPAGPGKTAA
;
A
#
# COMPACT_ATOMS: atom_id res chain seq x y z
N MET A 1 -13.50 -7.85 -16.81
CA MET A 1 -12.31 -8.42 -17.49
C MET A 1 -11.10 -8.18 -16.60
N LYS A 2 -10.19 -9.15 -16.47
CA LYS A 2 -8.91 -9.01 -15.75
C LYS A 2 -7.77 -9.14 -16.75
N LEU A 3 -6.92 -8.13 -16.84
CA LEU A 3 -5.78 -8.09 -17.75
C LEU A 3 -4.51 -8.28 -16.94
N LYS A 4 -3.72 -9.31 -17.25
CA LYS A 4 -2.38 -9.47 -16.67
C LYS A 4 -1.45 -8.45 -17.30
N ILE A 5 -0.74 -7.71 -16.46
CA ILE A 5 0.22 -6.71 -16.89
C ILE A 5 1.62 -7.30 -16.79
N ASP A 6 2.35 -7.29 -17.90
CA ASP A 6 3.78 -7.58 -17.90
C ASP A 6 4.53 -6.40 -17.29
N THR A 7 5.31 -6.67 -16.25
CA THR A 7 6.10 -5.67 -15.52
C THR A 7 7.57 -5.67 -15.94
N THR A 8 7.94 -6.48 -16.94
CA THR A 8 9.29 -6.54 -17.48
C THR A 8 9.72 -5.18 -18.02
N GLY A 9 10.87 -4.69 -17.57
CA GLY A 9 11.41 -3.40 -17.99
C GLY A 9 10.76 -2.19 -17.29
N VAL A 10 9.84 -2.40 -16.35
CA VAL A 10 9.20 -1.33 -15.58
C VAL A 10 9.80 -1.26 -14.18
N SER A 11 10.23 -0.07 -13.78
CA SER A 11 10.71 0.21 -12.42
C SER A 11 9.59 0.80 -11.57
N PHE A 12 9.41 0.32 -10.35
CA PHE A 12 8.39 0.82 -9.44
C PHE A 12 8.98 1.47 -8.20
N VAL A 13 8.41 2.60 -7.79
CA VAL A 13 8.77 3.30 -6.55
C VAL A 13 7.50 3.66 -5.78
N CYS A 14 7.49 3.38 -4.48
CA CYS A 14 6.42 3.78 -3.58
C CYS A 14 6.44 5.30 -3.35
N THR A 15 5.41 6.03 -3.76
CA THR A 15 5.37 7.50 -3.70
C THR A 15 4.67 8.05 -2.47
N ARG A 16 3.88 7.22 -1.77
CA ARG A 16 3.19 7.57 -0.52
C ARG A 16 3.17 6.36 0.40
N ALA A 17 3.15 6.59 1.72
CA ALA A 17 2.98 5.52 2.69
C ALA A 17 1.73 4.68 2.36
N PRO A 18 1.83 3.33 2.36
CA PRO A 18 0.68 2.47 2.17
C PRO A 18 -0.43 2.78 3.18
N GLU A 19 -1.68 2.73 2.72
CA GLU A 19 -2.85 3.00 3.56
C GLU A 19 -3.84 1.85 3.50
N GLN A 20 -4.44 1.50 4.64
CA GLN A 20 -5.53 0.53 4.67
C GLN A 20 -6.74 1.08 3.93
N ARG A 21 -7.34 0.25 3.07
CA ARG A 21 -8.60 0.59 2.42
C ARG A 21 -9.73 0.39 3.41
N LEU A 22 -10.37 1.47 3.81
CA LEU A 22 -11.50 1.42 4.72
C LEU A 22 -12.83 1.36 3.95
N ALA A 23 -13.83 0.74 4.56
CA ALA A 23 -15.21 0.83 4.11
C ALA A 23 -15.75 2.21 4.46
N PHE A 24 -16.42 2.87 3.52
CA PHE A 24 -16.81 4.28 3.66
C PHE A 24 -17.87 4.50 4.74
N ASP A 25 -18.74 3.52 4.90
CA ASP A 25 -19.86 3.50 5.85
C ASP A 25 -19.41 3.17 7.28
N THR A 26 -18.57 2.15 7.45
CA THR A 26 -18.21 1.61 8.77
C THR A 26 -16.83 2.04 9.28
N GLY A 27 -15.99 2.58 8.39
CA GLY A 27 -14.58 2.87 8.70
C GLY A 27 -13.72 1.63 8.95
N GLN A 28 -14.28 0.42 8.83
CA GLN A 28 -13.54 -0.81 9.07
C GLN A 28 -12.63 -1.16 7.88
N PRO A 29 -11.50 -1.84 8.10
CA PRO A 29 -10.65 -2.32 7.01
C PRO A 29 -11.44 -3.25 6.07
N ARG A 30 -11.36 -2.98 4.77
CA ARG A 30 -11.91 -3.89 3.76
C ARG A 30 -11.07 -5.15 3.75
N ILE A 31 -11.71 -6.29 3.88
CA ILE A 31 -11.03 -7.59 3.89
C ILE A 31 -11.08 -8.19 2.48
N ASP A 32 -9.94 -8.71 2.04
CA ASP A 32 -9.86 -9.57 0.86
C ASP A 32 -10.54 -10.92 1.17
N ARG A 33 -11.52 -11.29 0.34
CA ARG A 33 -12.32 -12.50 0.60
C ARG A 33 -11.54 -13.80 0.41
N GLU A 34 -10.45 -13.78 -0.34
CA GLU A 34 -9.66 -14.96 -0.67
C GLU A 34 -8.59 -15.20 0.40
N THR A 35 -7.88 -14.15 0.80
CA THR A 35 -6.78 -14.27 1.77
C THR A 35 -7.19 -14.02 3.22
N GLY A 36 -8.36 -13.39 3.44
CA GLY A 36 -8.82 -12.98 4.77
C GLY A 36 -8.03 -11.80 5.36
N GLN A 37 -7.14 -11.17 4.58
CA GLN A 37 -6.31 -10.06 5.05
C GLN A 37 -6.94 -8.69 4.73
N PRO A 38 -6.62 -7.64 5.51
CA PRO A 38 -6.98 -6.28 5.14
C PRO A 38 -6.39 -5.89 3.78
N LEU A 39 -7.18 -5.17 2.97
CA LEU A 39 -6.74 -4.58 1.73
C LEU A 39 -6.00 -3.28 2.00
N TRP A 40 -4.84 -3.13 1.37
CA TRP A 40 -4.04 -1.92 1.40
C TRP A 40 -3.98 -1.30 0.01
N GLN A 41 -3.86 0.02 -0.03
CA GLN A 41 -3.63 0.81 -1.22
C GLN A 41 -2.21 1.37 -1.18
N VAL A 42 -1.45 1.09 -2.23
CA VAL A 42 -0.08 1.56 -2.42
C VAL A 42 -0.05 2.46 -3.64
N GLN A 43 0.49 3.66 -3.48
CA GLN A 43 0.72 4.54 -4.62
C GLN A 43 2.12 4.26 -5.18
N LEU A 44 2.16 3.85 -6.45
CA LEU A 44 3.39 3.48 -7.14
C LEU A 44 3.60 4.38 -8.35
N MET A 45 4.80 4.94 -8.47
CA MET A 45 5.30 5.42 -9.75
C MET A 45 5.80 4.21 -10.54
N ALA A 46 5.26 3.99 -11.73
CA ALA A 46 5.73 3.03 -12.73
C ALA A 46 6.52 3.81 -13.78
N LEU A 47 7.80 3.50 -13.94
CA LEU A 47 8.73 4.17 -14.85
C LEU A 47 9.24 3.17 -15.89
N ASP A 48 9.07 3.51 -17.16
CA ASP A 48 9.66 2.79 -18.29
C ASP A 48 10.31 3.76 -19.29
N VAL A 49 10.64 3.28 -20.48
CA VAL A 49 11.27 4.07 -21.56
C VAL A 49 10.38 5.21 -22.09
N SER A 50 9.06 5.14 -21.89
CA SER A 50 8.09 6.14 -22.32
C SER A 50 7.92 7.26 -21.28
N GLY A 51 8.27 6.99 -20.02
CA GLY A 51 8.16 7.95 -18.92
C GLY A 51 7.56 7.31 -17.67
N ALA A 52 7.12 8.17 -16.76
CA ALA A 52 6.56 7.76 -15.48
C ALA A 52 5.05 8.02 -15.40
N GLU A 53 4.30 7.05 -14.90
CA GLU A 53 2.90 7.21 -14.49
C GLU A 53 2.72 6.80 -13.03
N VAL A 54 1.82 7.47 -12.31
CA VAL A 54 1.50 7.13 -10.92
C VAL A 54 0.18 6.37 -10.88
N ILE A 55 0.21 5.15 -10.36
CA ILE A 55 -0.95 4.27 -10.21
C ILE A 55 -1.21 3.92 -8.75
N ALA A 56 -2.48 3.72 -8.41
CA ALA A 56 -2.89 3.21 -7.10
C ALA A 56 -3.16 1.71 -7.20
N VAL A 57 -2.31 0.90 -6.56
CA VAL A 57 -2.38 -0.56 -6.59
C VAL A 57 -2.94 -1.07 -5.27
N THR A 58 -3.96 -1.92 -5.37
CA THR A 58 -4.50 -2.64 -4.21
C THR A 58 -3.70 -3.94 -3.99
N VAL A 59 -3.35 -4.25 -2.75
CA VAL A 59 -2.69 -5.50 -2.34
C VAL A 59 -3.36 -6.03 -1.07
N ALA A 60 -3.37 -7.35 -0.88
CA ALA A 60 -3.82 -7.95 0.37
C ALA A 60 -2.66 -7.98 1.38
N GLY A 61 -2.92 -7.58 2.62
CA GLY A 61 -1.90 -7.45 3.66
C GLY A 61 -1.07 -6.17 3.55
N ASP A 62 -0.41 -5.81 4.66
CA ASP A 62 0.51 -4.67 4.68
C ASP A 62 1.78 -5.05 3.90
N PRO A 63 2.15 -4.32 2.83
CA PRO A 63 3.36 -4.59 2.05
C PRO A 63 4.65 -4.25 2.78
N GLY A 64 4.60 -3.54 3.92
CA GLY A 64 5.78 -3.17 4.71
C GLY A 64 6.74 -2.19 4.03
N VAL A 65 6.32 -1.58 2.91
CA VAL A 65 7.14 -0.61 2.16
C VAL A 65 6.99 0.80 2.70
N SER A 66 7.99 1.64 2.46
CA SER A 66 8.01 3.05 2.85
C SER A 66 8.06 3.98 1.64
N VAL A 67 7.82 5.27 1.87
CA VAL A 67 7.93 6.30 0.82
C VAL A 67 9.34 6.28 0.22
N ALA A 68 9.41 6.54 -1.08
CA ALA A 68 10.62 6.52 -1.90
C ALA A 68 11.35 5.17 -1.99
N GLN A 69 10.73 4.10 -1.52
CA GLN A 69 11.33 2.77 -1.61
C GLN A 69 11.10 2.17 -3.00
N PRO A 70 12.15 1.68 -3.68
CA PRO A 70 11.98 0.88 -4.88
C PRO A 70 11.32 -0.45 -4.52
N VAL A 71 10.40 -0.90 -5.38
CA VAL A 71 9.62 -2.11 -5.13
C VAL A 71 9.57 -3.01 -6.37
N GLN A 72 9.38 -4.30 -6.12
CA GLN A 72 8.94 -5.28 -7.10
C GLN A 72 7.44 -5.50 -6.94
N VAL A 73 6.73 -5.61 -8.05
CA VAL A 73 5.28 -5.85 -8.10
C VAL A 73 5.03 -7.20 -8.78
N ASP A 74 4.45 -8.13 -8.03
CA ASP A 74 4.14 -9.47 -8.51
C ASP A 74 2.65 -9.60 -8.84
N GLY A 75 2.33 -10.22 -9.98
CA GLY A 75 0.93 -10.52 -10.34
C GLY A 75 0.06 -9.29 -10.59
N LEU A 76 0.60 -8.24 -11.22
CA LEU A 76 -0.17 -7.03 -11.49
C LEU A 76 -1.31 -7.30 -12.47
N ILE A 77 -2.54 -6.99 -12.04
CA ILE A 77 -3.77 -7.09 -12.81
C ILE A 77 -4.38 -5.70 -12.97
N ALA A 78 -4.74 -5.35 -14.20
CA ALA A 78 -5.60 -4.21 -14.50
C ALA A 78 -7.03 -4.71 -14.76
N SER A 79 -8.02 -4.04 -14.16
CA SER A 79 -9.44 -4.32 -14.35
C SER A 79 -10.16 -3.04 -14.74
N PRO A 80 -10.52 -2.87 -16.03
CA PRO A 80 -11.37 -1.77 -16.46
C PRO A 80 -12.74 -1.88 -15.79
N TRP A 81 -13.29 -0.73 -15.39
CA TRP A 81 -14.62 -0.64 -14.81
C TRP A 81 -15.37 0.56 -15.37
N ASN A 82 -16.69 0.44 -15.39
CA ASN A 82 -17.63 1.50 -15.71
C ASN A 82 -18.79 1.40 -14.73
N GLN A 83 -19.10 2.48 -14.03
CA GLN A 83 -20.19 2.54 -13.07
C GLN A 83 -20.71 3.97 -12.95
N ASP A 84 -22.02 4.16 -13.03
CA ASP A 84 -22.71 5.45 -12.81
C ASP A 84 -22.11 6.61 -13.62
N GLY A 85 -21.80 6.35 -14.90
CA GLY A 85 -21.18 7.33 -15.81
C GLY A 85 -19.69 7.61 -15.55
N ARG A 86 -19.08 6.93 -14.58
CA ARG A 86 -17.64 6.97 -14.33
C ARG A 86 -16.96 5.74 -14.91
N SER A 87 -15.74 5.92 -15.37
CA SER A 87 -14.92 4.87 -15.95
C SER A 87 -13.51 4.94 -15.40
N GLY A 88 -12.81 3.81 -15.34
CA GLY A 88 -11.41 3.81 -14.97
C GLY A 88 -10.79 2.42 -15.02
N VAL A 89 -9.56 2.33 -14.51
CA VAL A 89 -8.83 1.07 -14.36
C VAL A 89 -8.50 0.89 -12.89
N ALA A 90 -8.87 -0.28 -12.35
CA ALA A 90 -8.45 -0.70 -11.03
C ALA A 90 -7.21 -1.59 -11.15
N TYR A 91 -6.16 -1.26 -10.41
CA TYR A 91 -4.94 -2.07 -10.34
C TYR A 91 -4.91 -2.88 -9.05
N ARG A 92 -4.61 -4.18 -9.16
CA ARG A 92 -4.38 -5.09 -8.02
C ARG A 92 -3.12 -5.90 -8.27
N ALA A 93 -2.30 -6.09 -7.24
CA ALA A 93 -1.15 -6.99 -7.27
C ALA A 93 -1.33 -8.12 -6.26
N ASP A 94 -0.62 -9.22 -6.48
CA ASP A 94 -0.57 -10.34 -5.53
C ASP A 94 0.41 -10.03 -4.40
N ALA A 95 1.53 -9.39 -4.70
CA ALA A 95 2.49 -8.90 -3.71
C ALA A 95 3.21 -7.63 -4.18
N ILE A 96 3.62 -6.81 -3.21
CA ILE A 96 4.51 -5.67 -3.41
C ILE A 96 5.65 -5.81 -2.40
N ARG A 97 6.89 -5.86 -2.88
CA ARG A 97 8.07 -6.15 -2.04
C ARG A 97 9.13 -5.09 -2.22
N ALA A 98 9.74 -4.65 -1.12
CA ALA A 98 10.91 -3.78 -1.17
C ALA A 98 12.07 -4.47 -1.90
N THR A 99 12.74 -3.73 -2.79
CA THR A 99 13.95 -4.22 -3.50
C THR A 99 15.21 -3.46 -3.12
N GLY A 100 15.08 -2.40 -2.32
CA GLY A 100 16.22 -1.60 -1.88
C GLY A 100 15.86 -0.63 -0.76
N ALA A 101 16.84 0.17 -0.35
CA ALA A 101 16.63 1.25 0.60
C ALA A 101 15.84 2.40 -0.06
N PRO A 102 15.06 3.17 0.72
CA PRO A 102 14.45 4.41 0.24
C PRO A 102 15.47 5.35 -0.40
N LEU A 103 15.06 6.03 -1.48
CA LEU A 103 15.90 7.03 -2.12
C LEU A 103 16.27 8.12 -1.11
N SER A 104 17.56 8.45 -1.06
CA SER A 104 18.09 9.43 -0.11
C SER A 104 17.58 10.84 -0.43
N GLY A 105 17.30 11.64 0.60
CA GLY A 105 16.82 13.02 0.45
C GLY A 105 15.30 13.17 0.31
N VAL A 106 14.51 12.09 0.36
CA VAL A 106 13.05 12.18 0.38
C VAL A 106 12.53 12.33 1.81
N VAL A 107 11.74 13.39 2.05
CA VAL A 107 11.03 13.60 3.32
C VAL A 107 9.95 12.53 3.48
N SER A 108 10.16 11.60 4.40
CA SER A 108 9.11 10.71 4.88
C SER A 108 8.42 11.35 6.11
N PRO A 109 7.08 11.39 6.19
CA PRO A 109 6.42 11.72 7.44
C PRO A 109 6.79 10.64 8.48
N PRO A 110 7.00 11.00 9.77
CA PRO A 110 7.33 10.03 10.79
C PRO A 110 6.20 9.02 10.92
N ARG A 111 6.53 7.73 10.86
CA ARG A 111 5.59 6.63 11.13
C ARG A 111 5.26 6.68 12.63
N THR A 112 4.04 7.06 13.00
CA THR A 112 3.60 7.03 14.40
C THR A 112 3.60 5.58 14.88
N ALA A 113 4.62 5.19 15.64
CA ALA A 113 4.62 3.92 16.35
C ALA A 113 3.56 3.97 17.46
N PRO A 114 2.79 2.90 17.70
CA PRO A 114 1.91 2.83 18.87
C PRO A 114 2.79 2.89 20.12
N SER A 115 2.54 3.87 20.99
CA SER A 115 3.20 4.02 22.28
C SER A 115 2.95 2.76 23.12
N SER A 116 3.99 1.98 23.38
CA SER A 116 3.97 0.94 24.40
C SER A 116 3.78 1.62 25.75
N GLY A 117 2.55 1.61 26.26
CA GLY A 117 2.25 2.06 27.61
C GLY A 117 2.92 1.14 28.62
N THR A 118 3.91 1.64 29.33
CA THR A 118 4.47 1.00 30.53
C THR A 118 3.42 1.08 31.65
N PRO A 119 2.99 -0.03 32.29
CA PRO A 119 2.18 0.06 33.49
C PRO A 119 3.05 0.59 34.64
N ALA A 120 2.68 1.75 35.17
CA ALA A 120 3.26 2.29 36.40
C ALA A 120 2.95 1.35 37.58
N GLY A 121 3.98 0.98 38.34
CA GLY A 121 3.85 0.13 39.53
C GLY A 121 3.05 0.79 40.66
N PRO A 122 2.49 0.00 41.59
CA PRO A 122 1.64 0.54 42.65
C PRO A 122 2.48 1.18 43.75
N GLY A 123 2.34 2.50 43.88
CA GLY A 123 2.79 3.27 45.03
C GLY A 123 1.89 3.04 46.24
N LYS A 124 2.44 2.37 47.24
CA LYS A 124 2.23 2.48 48.70
C LYS A 124 1.21 3.55 49.16
N THR A 125 0.14 3.11 49.82
CA THR A 125 -0.64 3.94 50.77
C THR A 125 -0.37 3.51 52.20
N ALA A 126 -0.24 4.51 53.06
CA ALA A 126 0.13 4.45 54.46
C ALA A 126 -0.99 3.94 55.39
N ALA A 127 -0.59 3.33 56.50
CA ALA A 127 -1.12 3.54 57.85
C ALA A 127 -0.01 3.21 58.86
#